data_AF-A0A0R1HJU4-F1
#
_entry.id   AF-A0A0R1HJU4-F1
#
_cell.length_a   1.000
_cell.length_b   1.000
_cell.length_c   1.000
_cell.angle_alpha   90.00
_cell.angle_beta   90.00
_cell.angle_gamma   90.00
#
_symmetry.space_group_name_H-M   'P 1'
#
loop_
_entity.id
_entity.type
_entity.pdbx_description
1 polymer ?
#
loop_
_entity_poly.entity_id
_entity_poly.type
_entity_poly.pdbx_seq_one_letter_code
_entity_poly.pdbx_strand_id
1 'polypeptide(L)' 'MMKQLTILFWGFIFGEVIGYIVSSLTGTLFAPVLQIGIIFAVAGSIVVNCLYAIIKDPKSDK' A
#
# COMPACT_ATOMS: atom_id res chain seq x y z
N MET A 1 2.28 -0.80 16.84
CA MET A 1 0.91 -0.33 16.51
C MET A 1 0.92 0.92 15.62
N MET A 2 1.53 2.04 16.00
CA MET A 2 1.49 3.29 15.22
C MET A 2 2.01 3.16 13.77
N LYS A 3 3.09 2.39 13.55
CA LYS A 3 3.68 2.16 12.22
C LYS A 3 2.69 1.52 11.22
N GLN A 4 1.90 0.54 11.65
CA GLN A 4 0.92 -0.13 10.79
C GLN A 4 -0.22 0.81 10.39
N LEU A 5 -0.67 1.67 11.31
CA LEU A 5 -1.67 2.69 11.00
C LEU A 5 -1.13 3.71 9.99
N THR A 6 0.12 4.13 10.13
CA THR A 6 0.78 5.00 9.15
C THR A 6 0.86 4.33 7.77
N ILE A 7 1.24 3.05 7.72
CA ILE A 7 1.31 2.29 6.46
C ILE A 7 -0.08 2.16 5.82
N LEU A 8 -1.11 1.86 6.60
CA LEU A 8 -2.49 1.78 6.10
C LEU A 8 -2.98 3.12 5.57
N PHE A 9 -2.74 4.21 6.31
CA PHE A 9 -3.15 5.55 5.93
C PHE A 9 -2.48 6.01 4.63
N TRP A 10 -1.16 5.88 4.54
CA TRP A 10 -0.43 6.24 3.33
C TRP A 10 -0.71 5.28 2.18
N GLY A 11 -0.84 3.98 2.43
CA GLY A 11 -1.19 2.99 1.42
C GLY A 11 -2.57 3.26 0.79
N PHE A 12 -3.53 3.70 1.59
CA PHE A 12 -4.84 4.13 1.10
C PHE A 12 -4.72 5.34 0.17
N ILE A 13 -4.06 6.42 0.63
CA ILE A 13 -3.90 7.65 -0.15
C ILE A 13 -3.14 7.40 -1.46
N PHE A 14 -2.05 6.63 -1.41
CA PHE A 14 -1.29 6.27 -2.62
C PHE A 14 -2.12 5.40 -3.57
N GLY A 15 -2.95 4.50 -3.06
CA GLY A 15 -3.89 3.71 -3.86
C GLY A 15 -4.84 4.58 -4.66
N GLU A 16 -5.43 5.60 -4.04
CA GLU A 16 -6.32 6.55 -4.71
C GLU A 16 -5.62 7.33 -5.83
N VAL A 17 -4.42 7.84 -5.53
CA VAL A 17 -3.61 8.59 -6.51
C VAL A 17 -3.25 7.71 -7.70
N ILE A 18 -2.81 6.47 -7.46
CA ILE A 18 -2.50 5.51 -8.53
C ILE A 18 -3.76 5.17 -9.32
N GLY A 19 -4.89 4.91 -8.65
CA GLY A 19 -6.16 4.63 -9.31
C GLY A 19 -6.59 5.76 -10.24
N TYR A 20 -6.43 7.01 -9.80
CA TYR A 20 -6.75 8.19 -10.60
C TYR A 20 -5.84 8.31 -11.83
N ILE A 21 -4.54 8.09 -11.65
CA ILE A 21 -3.56 8.09 -12.76
C ILE A 21 -3.90 6.99 -13.77
N VAL A 22 -4.21 5.78 -13.30
CA VAL A 22 -4.56 4.63 -14.16
C VAL A 22 -5.83 4.94 -14.95
N SER A 23 -6.89 5.44 -14.30
CA SER A 23 -8.13 5.83 -14.98
C SER A 23 -7.91 6.92 -16.04
N SER A 24 -7.06 7.90 -15.73
CA SER A 24 -6.67 8.95 -16.68
C SER A 24 -5.89 8.40 -17.87
N LEU A 25 -5.08 7.35 -17.65
CA LEU A 25 -4.24 6.73 -18.68
C LEU A 25 -5.02 5.77 -19.59
N THR A 26 -5.95 5.00 -19.02
CA THR A 26 -6.75 4.01 -19.78
C THR A 26 -8.00 4.60 -20.41
N GLY A 27 -8.35 5.84 -20.06
CA GLY A 27 -9.61 6.48 -20.46
C GLY A 27 -10.85 5.78 -19.88
N THR A 28 -10.66 4.85 -18.93
CA THR A 28 -11.76 4.16 -18.26
C THR A 28 -12.29 5.01 -17.14
N LEU A 29 -13.58 4.87 -16.81
CA LEU A 29 -14.17 5.51 -15.65
C LEU A 29 -13.36 5.21 -14.39
N PHE A 30 -13.17 6.23 -13.56
CA PHE A 30 -12.52 6.04 -12.28
C PHE A 30 -13.41 5.16 -11.41
N ALA A 31 -12.92 3.95 -11.11
CA ALA A 31 -13.62 3.00 -10.25
C ALA A 31 -13.83 3.62 -8.86
N PRO A 32 -14.76 3.09 -8.04
CA PRO A 32 -15.08 3.70 -6.76
C PRO A 32 -13.82 3.82 -5.92
N VAL A 33 -13.45 5.07 -5.58
CA VAL A 33 -12.35 5.50 -4.70
C VAL A 33 -12.07 4.43 -3.63
N LEU A 34 -13.06 4.19 -2.78
CA LEU A 34 -13.01 3.23 -1.67
C LEU A 34 -12.48 1.84 -2.05
N GLN A 35 -12.77 1.32 -3.24
CA GLN A 35 -12.35 -0.03 -3.62
C GLN A 35 -10.85 -0.10 -3.92
N ILE A 36 -10.31 0.87 -4.66
CA ILE A 36 -8.88 0.89 -5.02
C ILE A 36 -8.02 1.25 -3.81
N GLY A 37 -8.40 2.28 -3.05
CA GLY A 37 -7.66 2.68 -1.86
C GLY A 37 -7.54 1.54 -0.83
N ILE A 38 -8.62 0.79 -0.58
CA ILE A 38 -8.60 -0.34 0.36
C ILE A 38 -7.69 -1.47 -0.14
N ILE A 39 -7.76 -1.81 -1.43
CA ILE A 39 -6.89 -2.85 -2.01
C ILE A 39 -5.42 -2.51 -1.80
N PHE A 40 -5.03 -1.26 -2.09
CA PHE A 40 -3.64 -0.82 -1.92
C PHE A 40 -3.23 -0.67 -0.46
N ALA A 41 -4.14 -0.28 0.44
CA ALA A 41 -3.87 -0.23 1.88
C ALA A 41 -3.57 -1.63 2.45
N VAL A 42 -4.37 -2.63 2.06
CA VAL A 42 -4.18 -4.03 2.48
C VAL A 42 -2.93 -4.62 1.83
N ALA A 43 -2.75 -4.45 0.52
CA ALA A 43 -1.57 -4.92 -0.20
C ALA A 43 -0.29 -4.31 0.38
N GLY A 44 -0.28 -3.00 0.68
CA GLY A 44 0.83 -2.32 1.32
C GLY A 44 1.17 -2.87 2.71
N SER A 45 0.16 -3.16 3.53
CA SER A 45 0.38 -3.80 4.85
C SER A 45 0.99 -5.19 4.70
N ILE A 46 0.49 -6.01 3.76
CA ILE A 46 1.03 -7.36 3.50
C ILE A 46 2.48 -7.27 3.02
N VAL A 47 2.77 -6.42 2.03
CA VAL A 47 4.12 -6.26 1.46
C VAL A 47 5.09 -5.82 2.54
N VAL A 48 4.73 -4.84 3.38
CA VAL A 48 5.61 -4.39 4.46
C VAL A 48 5.86 -5.49 5.48
N ASN A 49 4.84 -6.26 5.87
CA ASN A 49 5.01 -7.39 6.78
C ASN A 49 5.89 -8.50 6.18
N CYS A 50 5.74 -8.79 4.88
CA CYS A 50 6.62 -9.72 4.15
C CYS A 50 8.06 -9.19 4.06
N LEU A 51 8.26 -7.90 3.82
CA LEU A 51 9.59 -7.29 3.81
C LEU A 51 10.27 -7.42 5.18
N TYR A 52 9.55 -7.24 6.27
CA TYR A 52 10.09 -7.50 7.61
C TYR A 52 10.49 -8.97 7.83
N ALA A 53 9.79 -9.92 7.19
CA ALA A 53 10.14 -11.34 7.27
C ALA A 53 11.34 -11.72 6.38
N ILE A 54 11.49 -11.07 5.23
CA ILE A 54 12.55 -11.37 4.24
C ILE A 54 13.85 -10.63 4.57
N ILE A 55 13.76 -9.39 5.05
CA ILE A 55 14.92 -8.58 5.40
C ILE A 55 15.45 -9.09 6.75
N LYS A 56 16.51 -9.90 6.70
CA LYS A 56 17.26 -10.33 7.88
C LYS A 56 17.87 -9.09 8.53
N ASP A 57 17.52 -8.83 9.79
CA ASP A 57 18.14 -7.76 10.56
C ASP A 57 19.65 -8.02 10.66
N PRO A 58 20.51 -7.13 10.13
CA PRO A 58 21.98 -7.32 10.15
C PRO A 58 22.56 -7.27 11.58
N LYS A 59 21.73 -6.97 12.59
CA LYS A 59 22.11 -6.97 14.01
C LYS A 59 21.90 -8.32 14.71
N SER A 60 21.32 -9.30 14.02
CA SER A 60 21.19 -10.69 14.50
C SER A 60 22.44 -11.51 14.15
N ASP A 61 23.61 -10.93 14.33
CA ASP A 61 24.91 -11.60 14.29
C ASP A 61 25.76 -10.93 15.38
N LYS A 62 25.48 -11.30 16.62
CA LYS A 62 26.31 -11.03 17.80
C LYS A 62 26.40 -12.32 18.59
#